data_AF-A0A226DJS9-F1
#
_entry.id   AF-A0A226DJS9-F1
#
_cell.length_a   1.000
_cell.length_b   1.000
_cell.length_c   1.000
_cell.angle_alpha   90.00
_cell.angle_beta   90.00
_cell.angle_gamma   90.00
#
_symmetry.space_group_name_H-M   'P 1'
#
loop_
_entity.id
_entity.type
_entity.pdbx_description
1 polymer ?
#
loop_
_entity_poly.entity_id
_entity_poly.type
_entity_poly.pdbx_seq_one_letter_code
_entity_poly.pdbx_strand_id
1 'polypeptide(L)'
;MLNILRSLGKGIVSLGNAIPRTGAVAGSRLSSYQRFFSTGGVNYVAAVTKPAPQFIGTAVVNGDFKELKLNDYHGKYLVLFFYPLDFTFVCPTEIIAFSDRISEFKALNTEVIGVSIDSHFSHLAWINTDRKVC
;
A
#
# COMPACT_ATOMS: atom_id res chain seq x y z
N MET A 1 16.46 8.97 9.29
CA MET A 1 15.31 9.37 8.43
C MET A 1 14.03 9.66 9.25
N LEU A 2 14.20 10.14 10.50
CA LEU A 2 13.12 10.20 11.50
C LEU A 2 12.05 11.28 11.30
N ASN A 3 12.35 12.45 10.70
CA ASN A 3 11.43 13.60 10.85
C ASN A 3 10.46 13.84 9.67
N ILE A 4 10.68 13.25 8.49
CA ILE A 4 9.83 13.53 7.31
C ILE A 4 8.73 12.47 7.14
N LEU A 5 9.02 11.20 7.45
CA LEU A 5 8.02 10.14 7.44
C LEU A 5 7.13 10.11 8.70
N ARG A 6 7.51 10.80 9.79
CA ARG A 6 6.74 10.95 11.04
C ARG A 6 5.70 12.07 11.04
N SER A 7 5.88 13.10 10.21
CA SER A 7 5.01 14.28 10.22
C SER A 7 3.81 14.17 9.26
N LEU A 8 3.72 13.12 8.43
CA LEU A 8 2.91 13.21 7.21
C LEU A 8 1.91 12.07 6.96
N GLY A 9 1.81 11.07 7.83
CA GLY A 9 0.77 10.04 7.72
C GLY A 9 0.95 9.11 6.52
N LYS A 10 2.19 8.70 6.22
CA LYS A 10 2.53 7.89 5.02
C LYS A 10 3.03 6.51 5.39
N GLY A 11 2.59 5.49 4.65
CA GLY A 11 2.96 4.09 4.87
C GLY A 11 3.91 3.55 3.81
N ILE A 12 4.96 2.82 4.21
CA ILE A 12 5.60 1.82 3.35
C ILE A 12 4.90 0.49 3.62
N VAL A 13 4.27 -0.10 2.61
CA VAL A 13 3.48 -1.33 2.74
C VAL A 13 4.35 -2.55 2.48
N SER A 14 4.35 -3.46 3.44
CA SER A 14 4.85 -4.81 3.28
C SER A 14 3.75 -5.68 2.67
N LEU A 15 4.01 -6.22 1.47
CA LEU A 15 3.14 -7.23 0.88
C LEU A 15 3.41 -8.58 1.55
N GLY A 16 2.87 -8.77 2.75
CA GLY A 16 2.67 -10.11 3.30
C GLY A 16 1.66 -10.86 2.44
N ASN A 17 1.94 -12.12 2.09
CA ASN A 17 1.04 -13.00 1.32
C ASN A 17 -0.40 -12.93 1.86
N ALA A 18 -1.25 -12.13 1.22
CA ALA A 18 -2.67 -12.05 1.51
C ALA A 18 -3.36 -13.24 0.83
N ILE A 19 -3.30 -14.40 1.47
CA ILE A 19 -4.22 -15.50 1.19
C ILE A 19 -5.44 -15.26 2.10
N PRO A 20 -6.63 -14.96 1.56
CA PRO A 20 -7.83 -14.88 2.38
C PRO A 20 -8.13 -16.30 2.88
N ARG A 21 -7.95 -16.56 4.18
CA ARG A 21 -8.55 -17.74 4.81
C ARG A 21 -10.06 -17.51 4.86
N THR A 22 -10.77 -18.13 3.92
CA THR A 22 -12.24 -18.15 3.89
C THR A 22 -12.76 -18.81 5.17
N GLY A 23 -13.21 -17.98 6.11
CA GLY A 23 -13.99 -18.40 7.27
C GLY A 23 -15.45 -18.57 6.88
N ALA A 24 -15.99 -19.77 7.08
CA ALA A 24 -17.40 -20.07 6.91
C ALA A 24 -18.24 -19.34 7.97
N VAL A 25 -19.27 -18.60 7.55
CA VAL A 25 -20.31 -18.08 8.45
C VAL A 25 -21.64 -18.63 7.97
N ALA A 26 -22.24 -19.49 8.79
CA ALA A 26 -23.57 -20.04 8.59
C ALA A 26 -24.63 -19.01 9.03
N GLY A 27 -25.60 -18.71 8.16
CA GLY A 27 -26.72 -17.82 8.47
C GLY A 27 -27.73 -17.78 7.33
N SER A 28 -28.93 -18.26 7.61
CA SER A 28 -30.04 -18.51 6.69
C SER A 28 -30.89 -17.27 6.40
N ARG A 29 -31.37 -17.14 5.14
CA ARG A 29 -32.78 -16.93 4.74
C ARG A 29 -32.87 -16.57 3.25
N LEU A 30 -33.76 -17.28 2.55
CA LEU A 30 -34.01 -17.21 1.11
C LEU A 30 -34.76 -15.92 0.74
N SER A 31 -34.30 -15.22 -0.30
CA SER A 31 -35.12 -14.27 -1.05
C SER A 31 -34.65 -14.22 -2.52
N SER A 32 -35.63 -14.26 -3.39
CA SER A 32 -35.58 -14.50 -4.82
C SER A 32 -34.81 -13.45 -5.63
N TYR A 33 -34.36 -13.86 -6.82
CA TYR A 33 -34.07 -13.01 -7.99
C TYR A 33 -32.67 -12.36 -8.07
N GLN A 34 -31.74 -12.98 -8.81
CA GLN A 34 -31.39 -12.61 -10.20
C GLN A 34 -30.24 -13.51 -10.68
N ARG A 35 -30.39 -14.12 -11.86
CA ARG A 35 -29.31 -14.87 -12.52
C ARG A 35 -28.20 -13.91 -12.92
N PHE A 36 -27.07 -13.96 -12.23
CA PHE A 36 -25.79 -13.51 -12.78
C PHE A 36 -24.82 -14.68 -12.76
N PHE A 37 -24.76 -15.40 -13.88
CA PHE A 37 -23.55 -16.15 -14.21
C PHE A 37 -22.46 -15.12 -14.50
N SER A 38 -21.64 -14.80 -13.51
CA SER A 38 -20.29 -14.30 -13.75
C SER A 38 -19.34 -15.36 -13.24
N THR A 39 -18.94 -16.26 -14.14
CA THR A 39 -17.68 -17.01 -14.02
C THR A 39 -16.51 -16.13 -14.46
N GLY A 40 -16.53 -14.84 -14.13
CA GLY A 40 -15.40 -13.96 -14.34
C GLY A 40 -14.42 -14.14 -13.20
N GLY A 41 -13.31 -14.85 -13.46
CA GLY A 41 -12.18 -14.86 -12.55
C GLY A 41 -11.82 -13.41 -12.17
N VAL A 42 -11.57 -13.18 -10.88
CA VAL A 42 -11.01 -11.92 -10.38
C VAL A 42 -9.77 -11.59 -11.22
N ASN A 43 -9.86 -10.53 -12.04
CA ASN A 43 -8.74 -10.06 -12.84
C ASN A 43 -7.71 -9.44 -11.87
N TYR A 44 -6.70 -10.22 -11.50
CA TYR A 44 -5.54 -9.74 -10.73
C TYR A 44 -4.56 -8.89 -11.57
N VAL A 45 -4.97 -8.46 -12.77
CA VAL A 45 -4.09 -7.80 -13.74
C VAL A 45 -4.25 -6.29 -13.61
N ALA A 46 -3.15 -5.61 -13.27
CA ALA A 46 -3.06 -4.16 -13.39
C ALA A 46 -3.09 -3.79 -14.88
N ALA A 47 -4.13 -3.08 -15.31
CA ALA A 47 -4.29 -2.62 -16.68
C ALA A 47 -4.79 -1.18 -16.70
N VAL A 48 -4.22 -0.36 -17.60
CA VAL A 48 -4.64 1.03 -17.77
C VAL A 48 -6.12 1.07 -18.17
N THR A 49 -6.86 2.08 -17.69
CA THR A 49 -8.31 2.25 -17.86
C THR A 49 -9.20 1.22 -17.13
N LYS A 50 -8.61 0.23 -16.46
CA LYS A 50 -9.34 -0.70 -15.58
C LYS A 50 -9.24 -0.26 -14.13
N PRO A 51 -10.19 -0.66 -13.27
CA PRO A 51 -10.06 -0.45 -11.83
C PRO A 51 -8.77 -1.07 -11.31
N ALA A 52 -8.12 -0.40 -10.36
CA ALA A 52 -6.92 -0.93 -9.73
C ALA A 52 -7.25 -2.22 -8.96
N PRO A 53 -6.36 -3.24 -8.98
CA PRO A 53 -6.52 -4.43 -8.16
C PRO A 53 -6.61 -4.08 -6.68
N GLN A 54 -7.55 -4.74 -5.98
CA GLN A 54 -7.72 -4.56 -4.54
C GLN A 54 -6.50 -5.07 -3.79
N PHE A 55 -6.04 -4.29 -2.80
CA PHE A 55 -4.94 -4.69 -1.92
C PHE A 55 -5.27 -4.37 -0.47
N ILE A 56 -4.66 -5.16 0.42
CA ILE A 56 -4.63 -4.97 1.87
C ILE A 56 -3.20 -5.30 2.31
N GLY A 57 -2.58 -4.45 3.13
CA GLY A 57 -1.24 -4.71 3.61
C GLY A 57 -0.88 -3.91 4.87
N THR A 58 0.09 -4.42 5.62
CA THR A 58 0.62 -3.73 6.81
C THR A 58 1.68 -2.75 6.39
N ALA A 59 1.57 -1.51 6.86
CA ALA A 59 2.47 -0.42 6.54
C ALA A 59 3.07 0.25 7.76
N VAL A 60 4.26 0.83 7.59
CA VAL A 60 4.88 1.68 8.60
C VAL A 60 4.49 3.14 8.36
N VAL A 61 3.60 3.66 9.19
CA VAL A 61 3.08 5.03 9.11
C VAL A 61 3.52 5.83 10.31
N ASN A 62 4.33 6.87 10.09
CA ASN A 62 4.88 7.71 11.15
C ASN A 62 5.62 6.94 12.26
N GLY A 63 6.18 5.78 11.94
CA GLY A 63 6.88 4.91 12.91
C GLY A 63 6.00 3.86 13.58
N ASP A 64 4.68 3.85 13.31
CA ASP A 64 3.74 2.86 13.82
C ASP A 64 3.29 1.90 12.72
N PHE A 65 2.86 0.69 13.10
CA PHE A 65 2.27 -0.26 12.16
C PHE A 65 0.77 0.02 11.98
N LYS A 66 0.32 0.11 10.72
CA LYS A 66 -1.08 0.30 10.36
C LYS A 66 -1.46 -0.61 9.19
N GLU A 67 -2.68 -1.13 9.19
CA GLU A 67 -3.25 -1.79 8.03
C GLU A 67 -3.76 -0.75 7.03
N LEU A 68 -3.40 -0.90 5.76
CA LEU A 68 -3.85 -0.06 4.66
C LEU A 68 -4.61 -0.90 3.63
N LYS A 69 -5.67 -0.31 3.09
CA LYS A 69 -6.49 -0.91 2.02
C LYS A 69 -6.65 0.08 0.89
N LEU A 70 -6.83 -0.40 -0.34
CA LEU A 70 -7.09 0.46 -1.50
C LEU A 70 -8.30 1.39 -1.26
N ASN A 71 -9.33 0.88 -0.57
CA ASN A 71 -10.56 1.63 -0.29
C ASN A 71 -10.34 2.86 0.61
N ASP A 72 -9.26 2.91 1.40
CA ASP A 72 -8.96 4.05 2.28
C ASP A 72 -8.60 5.32 1.49
N TYR A 73 -8.27 5.16 0.20
CA TYR A 73 -7.82 6.22 -0.70
C TYR A 73 -8.89 6.65 -1.70
N HIS A 74 -10.13 6.20 -1.55
CA HIS A 74 -11.22 6.56 -2.45
C HIS A 74 -11.49 8.08 -2.42
N GLY A 75 -11.62 8.71 -3.59
CA GLY A 75 -11.77 10.17 -3.70
C GLY A 75 -10.46 10.97 -3.63
N LYS A 76 -9.32 10.30 -3.50
CA LYS A 76 -7.97 10.88 -3.66
C LYS A 76 -7.27 10.21 -4.84
N TYR A 77 -6.30 10.92 -5.42
CA TYR A 77 -5.34 10.26 -6.30
C TYR A 77 -4.34 9.45 -5.46
N LEU A 78 -3.92 8.30 -5.98
CA LEU A 78 -2.96 7.43 -5.30
C LEU A 78 -1.81 7.10 -6.25
N VAL A 79 -0.60 7.50 -5.85
CA VAL A 79 0.65 7.02 -6.45
C VAL A 79 1.09 5.78 -5.67
N LEU A 80 0.94 4.62 -6.28
CA LEU A 80 1.44 3.36 -5.77
C LEU A 80 2.70 2.99 -6.54
N PHE A 81 3.87 3.02 -5.91
CA PHE A 81 5.14 2.69 -6.55
C PHE A 81 5.80 1.50 -5.87
N PHE A 82 6.38 0.61 -6.67
CA PHE A 82 7.04 -0.60 -6.22
C PHE A 82 8.55 -0.42 -6.34
N TYR A 83 9.27 -0.76 -5.28
CA TYR A 83 10.74 -0.81 -5.28
C TYR A 83 11.17 -2.23 -4.84
N PRO A 84 12.32 -2.73 -5.33
CA PRO A 84 12.67 -4.14 -5.22
C PRO A 84 12.99 -4.60 -3.80
N LEU A 85 13.82 -3.85 -3.05
CA LEU A 85 14.31 -4.28 -1.73
C LEU A 85 14.79 -3.11 -0.88
N ASP A 86 14.49 -3.16 0.42
CA ASP A 86 15.08 -2.31 1.46
C ASP A 86 16.62 -2.51 1.53
N PHE A 87 17.35 -1.49 2.02
CA PHE A 87 18.81 -1.55 2.21
C PHE A 87 19.63 -1.82 0.92
N THR A 88 19.14 -1.34 -0.21
CA THR A 88 19.87 -1.35 -1.50
C THR A 88 20.26 0.07 -1.93
N PHE A 89 21.06 0.20 -2.98
CA PHE A 89 21.73 1.47 -3.32
C PHE A 89 20.88 2.47 -4.13
N VAL A 90 19.92 1.99 -4.92
CA VAL A 90 19.13 2.87 -5.82
C VAL A 90 17.80 3.26 -5.17
N CYS A 91 17.12 2.30 -4.53
CA CYS A 91 15.83 2.50 -3.87
C CYS A 91 15.74 3.69 -2.89
N PRO A 92 16.77 4.01 -2.06
CA PRO A 92 16.65 5.14 -1.13
C PRO A 92 16.56 6.46 -1.89
N THR A 93 17.17 6.59 -3.07
CA THR A 93 17.14 7.84 -3.84
C THR A 93 15.73 8.16 -4.32
N GLU A 94 14.98 7.17 -4.80
CA GLU A 94 13.60 7.32 -5.29
C GLU A 94 12.64 7.65 -4.13
N ILE A 95 12.74 6.90 -3.02
CA ILE A 95 11.88 7.09 -1.84
C ILE A 95 12.14 8.47 -1.20
N ILE A 96 13.40 8.91 -1.14
CA ILE A 96 13.75 10.24 -0.63
C ILE A 96 13.17 11.33 -1.53
N ALA A 97 13.27 11.19 -2.86
CA ALA A 97 12.72 12.18 -3.79
C ALA A 97 11.20 12.37 -3.63
N PHE A 98 10.44 11.29 -3.50
CA PHE A 98 9.01 11.37 -3.19
C PHE A 98 8.74 11.96 -1.80
N SER A 99 9.57 11.61 -0.82
CA SER A 99 9.40 12.08 0.55
C SER A 99 9.58 13.59 0.66
N ASP A 100 10.61 14.13 0.00
CA ASP A 100 10.97 15.55 0.04
C ASP A 100 9.94 16.40 -0.74
N ARG A 101 9.29 15.86 -1.78
CA ARG A 101 8.26 16.57 -2.61
C ARG A 101 6.82 16.32 -2.21
N ILE A 102 6.57 15.59 -1.13
CA ILE A 102 5.21 15.17 -0.79
C ILE A 102 4.20 16.31 -0.57
N SER A 103 4.65 17.48 -0.11
CA SER A 103 3.75 18.63 0.06
C SER A 103 3.09 19.01 -1.27
N GLU A 104 3.79 18.83 -2.38
CA GLU A 104 3.27 19.04 -3.75
C GLU A 104 2.15 18.04 -4.05
N PHE A 105 2.34 16.75 -3.75
CA PHE A 105 1.31 15.72 -3.95
C PHE A 105 0.07 15.98 -3.07
N LYS A 106 0.26 16.39 -1.82
CA LYS A 106 -0.85 16.73 -0.92
C LYS A 106 -1.66 17.92 -1.43
N ALA A 107 -1.01 18.94 -1.95
CA ALA A 107 -1.69 20.09 -2.56
C ALA A 107 -2.57 19.68 -3.77
N LEU A 108 -2.23 18.56 -4.42
CA LEU A 108 -2.96 17.98 -5.54
C LEU A 108 -3.96 16.88 -5.12
N ASN A 109 -4.33 16.78 -3.84
CA ASN A 109 -5.20 15.73 -3.30
C ASN A 109 -4.70 14.30 -3.67
N THR A 110 -3.39 14.11 -3.61
CA THR A 110 -2.69 12.87 -3.99
C THR A 110 -1.91 12.29 -2.81
N GLU A 111 -2.08 11.00 -2.56
CA GLU A 111 -1.30 10.24 -1.59
C GLU A 111 -0.25 9.39 -2.31
N VAL A 112 0.83 9.05 -1.61
CA VAL A 112 1.95 8.27 -2.15
C VAL A 112 2.26 7.10 -1.22
N ILE A 113 2.32 5.89 -1.78
CA ILE A 113 2.64 4.64 -1.07
C ILE A 113 3.81 3.96 -1.78
N GLY A 114 4.86 3.66 -1.01
CA GLY A 114 5.95 2.79 -1.44
C GLY A 114 5.70 1.35 -1.03
N VAL A 115 6.01 0.40 -1.91
CA VAL A 115 5.77 -1.02 -1.70
C VAL A 115 7.01 -1.83 -2.06
N SER A 116 7.40 -2.76 -1.20
CA SER A 116 8.32 -3.84 -1.56
C SER A 116 7.84 -5.18 -0.98
N ILE A 117 8.63 -6.23 -1.21
CA ILE A 117 8.40 -7.57 -0.65
C ILE A 117 8.96 -7.74 0.76
N ASP A 118 9.62 -6.72 1.30
CA ASP A 118 10.23 -6.77 2.63
C ASP A 118 9.16 -6.77 3.73
N SER A 119 9.56 -7.14 4.94
CA SER A 119 8.67 -7.08 6.11
C SER A 119 8.47 -5.64 6.60
N HIS A 120 7.32 -5.36 7.23
CA HIS A 120 7.07 -4.07 7.88
C HIS A 120 8.09 -3.76 9.00
N PHE A 121 8.72 -4.78 9.58
CA PHE A 121 9.84 -4.60 10.51
C PHE A 121 11.11 -4.10 9.81
N SER A 122 11.41 -4.62 8.61
CA SER A 122 12.51 -4.14 7.77
C SER A 122 12.32 -2.66 7.41
N HIS A 123 11.12 -2.30 6.98
CA HIS A 123 10.78 -0.91 6.69
C HIS A 123 11.00 0.00 7.90
N LEU A 124 10.57 -0.41 9.09
CA LEU A 124 10.77 0.38 10.31
C LEU A 124 12.25 0.54 10.64
N ALA A 125 13.04 -0.53 10.55
CA ALA A 125 14.48 -0.47 10.74
C ALA A 125 15.16 0.46 9.72
N TRP A 126 14.73 0.40 8.45
CA TRP A 126 15.28 1.21 7.38
C TRP A 126 14.94 2.70 7.54
N ILE A 127 13.70 3.02 7.95
CA ILE A 127 13.28 4.38 8.32
C ILE A 127 14.14 4.96 9.46
N ASN A 128 14.56 4.11 10.38
CA ASN A 128 15.41 4.50 11.51
C ASN A 128 16.90 4.58 11.13
N THR A 129 17.29 4.14 9.94
CA THR A 129 18.66 4.27 9.44
C THR A 129 18.93 5.70 8.94
N ASP A 130 20.17 6.16 9.07
CA ASP A 130 20.56 7.48 8.61
C ASP A 130 20.72 7.53 7.08
N ARG A 131 20.22 8.61 6.47
CA ARG A 131 20.23 8.80 5.01
C ARG A 131 21.64 8.80 4.40
N LYS A 132 22.68 9.06 5.21
CA LYS A 132 24.08 9.09 4.77
C LYS A 132 24.70 7.69 4.62
N VAL A 133 24.03 6.68 5.17
CA VAL A 133 24.51 5.29 5.23
C VAL A 133 23.74 4.40 4.24
N CYS A 134 22.61 4.88 3.72
CA CYS A 134 21.81 4.23 2.67
C CYS A 134 22.36 4.53 1.28
#